data_AF-A0A1C2GSY6-F1
#
_entry.id   AF-A0A1C2GSY6-F1
#
_cell.length_a   1.000
_cell.length_b   1.000
_cell.length_c   1.000
_cell.angle_alpha   90.00
_cell.angle_beta   90.00
_cell.angle_gamma   90.00
#
_symmetry.space_group_name_H-M   'P 1'
#
loop_
_entity.id
_entity.type
_entity.pdbx_description
1 polymer ?
#
loop_
_entity_poly.entity_id
_entity_poly.type
_entity_poly.pdbx_seq_one_letter_code
_entity_poly.pdbx_strand_id
1 'polypeptide(L)'
;MKNSGFQKMLIVSNMIMLSFLTYVLVNGFSKDNKAARFTEIDAERINIIGENGRPVLVLTNKQRIPGPSASGRSYSPDIIDGRKYFAGLLFFSETGDEVGGLIYSGIKKDSIAYSQVVHLSFDQWKQNQVIALDYNDNGKNRYSGLRVWDRPVNIPLSIQLNQLEAMVANKNNSRKVDSIRKLLIDAQDRGENGIERMFIGSKDEVAQIQLKDKKGIVKARLYVDNTTNAARLEFYNENGEVINSFPK
;
A
#
# COMPACT_ATOMS: atom_id res chain seq x y z
N MET A 1 46.18 -61.66 23.19
CA MET A 1 45.73 -60.91 24.38
C MET A 1 44.62 -59.96 23.96
N LYS A 2 43.39 -60.16 24.47
CA LYS A 2 42.23 -59.30 24.17
C LYS A 2 42.51 -57.90 24.71
N ASN A 3 42.41 -56.89 23.85
CA ASN A 3 42.71 -55.48 24.18
C ASN A 3 41.55 -54.86 24.98
N SER A 4 41.32 -55.42 26.19
CA SER A 4 40.20 -55.12 27.09
C SER A 4 40.15 -53.64 27.49
N GLY A 5 41.30 -52.98 27.60
CA GLY A 5 41.37 -51.54 27.91
C GLY A 5 40.82 -50.66 26.79
N PHE A 6 41.16 -50.96 25.53
CA PHE A 6 40.69 -50.21 24.37
C PHE A 6 39.18 -50.36 24.16
N GLN A 7 38.65 -51.57 24.35
CA GLN A 7 37.20 -51.82 24.30
C GLN A 7 36.45 -51.07 25.40
N LYS A 8 36.96 -51.05 26.64
CA LYS A 8 36.37 -50.28 27.74
C LYS A 8 36.38 -48.78 27.46
N MET A 9 37.47 -48.25 26.91
CA MET A 9 37.59 -46.84 26.53
C MET A 9 36.56 -46.44 25.46
N LEU A 10 36.38 -47.28 24.43
CA LEU A 10 35.37 -47.04 23.37
C LEU A 10 33.93 -47.10 23.89
N ILE A 11 33.63 -48.02 24.81
CA ILE A 11 32.30 -48.12 25.42
C ILE A 11 32.01 -46.86 26.24
N VAL A 12 32.98 -46.41 27.05
CA VAL A 12 32.85 -45.18 27.86
C VAL A 12 32.70 -43.95 26.96
N SER A 13 33.49 -43.82 25.90
CA SER A 13 33.38 -42.67 24.98
C SER A 13 32.03 -42.65 24.26
N ASN A 14 31.51 -43.81 23.84
CA ASN A 14 30.21 -43.90 23.19
C ASN A 14 29.06 -43.58 24.15
N MET A 15 29.14 -44.01 25.42
CA MET A 15 28.14 -43.63 26.42
C MET A 15 28.14 -42.13 26.71
N ILE A 16 29.33 -41.52 26.81
CA ILE A 16 29.45 -40.07 26.99
C ILE A 16 28.85 -39.34 25.78
N MET A 17 29.21 -39.76 24.56
CA MET A 17 28.68 -39.15 23.34
C MET A 17 27.16 -39.32 23.22
N LEU A 18 26.62 -40.50 23.55
CA LEU A 18 25.19 -40.76 23.53
C LEU A 18 24.46 -39.95 24.60
N SER A 19 25.04 -39.81 25.79
CA SER A 19 24.46 -39.02 26.87
C SER A 19 24.43 -37.53 26.51
N PHE A 20 25.52 -37.03 25.91
CA PHE A 20 25.60 -35.67 25.41
C PHE A 20 24.59 -35.41 24.28
N LEU A 21 24.50 -36.33 23.30
CA LEU A 21 23.54 -36.24 22.21
C LEU A 21 22.10 -36.26 22.73
N THR A 22 21.80 -37.15 23.68
CA THR A 22 20.47 -37.23 24.31
C THR A 22 20.16 -35.94 25.07
N TYR A 23 21.11 -35.39 25.80
CA TYR A 23 20.96 -34.11 26.49
C TYR A 23 20.65 -32.96 25.53
N VAL A 24 21.36 -32.87 24.40
CA VAL A 24 21.12 -31.88 23.35
C VAL A 24 19.76 -32.08 22.69
N LEU A 25 19.34 -33.32 22.44
CA LEU A 25 18.04 -33.61 21.83
C LEU A 25 16.87 -33.32 22.79
N VAL A 26 17.01 -33.61 24.09
CA VAL A 26 15.94 -33.36 25.06
C VAL A 26 15.80 -31.85 25.35
N ASN A 27 16.91 -31.13 25.48
CA ASN A 27 16.87 -29.70 25.83
C ASN A 27 16.77 -28.77 24.61
N GLY A 28 17.34 -29.17 23.47
CA GLY A 28 17.39 -28.38 22.25
C GLY A 28 16.05 -28.22 21.54
N PHE A 29 15.06 -29.06 21.87
CA PHE A 29 13.69 -28.98 21.36
C PHE A 29 12.66 -28.55 22.42
N SER A 30 13.10 -27.89 23.49
CA SER A 30 12.20 -27.22 24.42
C SER A 30 11.55 -26.03 23.70
N LYS A 31 10.44 -26.27 23.00
CA LYS A 31 9.53 -25.20 22.59
C LYS A 31 8.97 -24.60 23.87
N ASP A 32 9.58 -23.50 24.33
CA ASP A 32 8.94 -22.66 25.33
C ASP A 32 7.68 -22.10 24.65
N ASN A 33 6.53 -22.74 24.88
CA ASN A 33 5.23 -22.41 24.26
C ASN A 33 4.67 -21.06 24.73
N LYS A 34 5.48 -20.24 25.39
CA LYS A 34 5.10 -18.90 25.83
C LYS A 34 5.30 -17.94 24.66
N ALA A 35 4.29 -17.11 24.41
CA ALA A 35 4.43 -16.00 23.49
C ALA A 35 5.64 -15.14 23.88
N ALA A 36 6.49 -14.81 22.91
CA ALA A 36 7.60 -13.90 23.12
C ALA A 36 7.03 -12.54 23.60
N ARG A 37 7.64 -11.98 24.65
CA ARG A 37 7.29 -10.67 25.18
C ARG A 37 8.44 -9.72 24.94
N PHE A 38 8.13 -8.57 24.37
CA PHE A 38 9.08 -7.50 24.11
C PHE A 38 8.60 -6.24 24.81
N THR A 39 9.52 -5.49 25.41
CA THR A 39 9.22 -4.13 25.88
C THR A 39 9.20 -3.17 24.69
N GLU A 40 10.14 -3.34 23.76
CA GLU A 40 10.32 -2.53 22.56
C GLU A 40 10.78 -3.43 21.41
N ILE A 41 10.43 -3.04 20.18
CA ILE A 41 10.86 -3.73 18.96
C ILE A 41 11.40 -2.68 17.98
N ASP A 42 12.72 -2.67 17.80
CA ASP A 42 13.38 -1.96 16.71
C ASP A 42 13.50 -2.88 15.50
N ALA A 43 12.75 -2.57 14.44
CA ALA A 43 12.73 -3.38 13.23
C ALA A 43 12.57 -2.51 11.98
N GLU A 44 13.25 -2.89 10.91
CA GLU A 44 13.01 -2.30 9.58
C GLU A 44 11.63 -2.70 9.02
N ARG A 45 11.16 -3.89 9.40
CA ARG A 45 9.89 -4.47 8.96
C ARG A 45 9.39 -5.53 9.93
N ILE A 46 8.08 -5.54 10.18
CA ILE A 46 7.37 -6.57 10.94
C ILE A 46 6.28 -7.15 10.04
N ASN A 47 6.26 -8.47 9.88
CA ASN A 47 5.21 -9.19 9.17
C ASN A 47 4.34 -9.95 10.16
N ILE A 48 3.03 -9.78 10.07
CA ILE A 48 2.06 -10.70 10.69
C ILE A 48 1.65 -11.69 9.62
N ILE A 49 1.85 -12.98 9.89
CA ILE A 49 1.67 -14.07 8.94
C ILE A 49 0.43 -14.87 9.32
N GLY A 50 -0.45 -15.12 8.35
CA GLY A 50 -1.60 -15.99 8.51
C GLY A 50 -1.22 -17.48 8.48
N GLU A 51 -2.17 -18.35 8.80
CA GLU A 51 -1.94 -19.81 8.88
C GLU A 51 -1.44 -20.41 7.55
N ASN A 52 -1.78 -19.80 6.43
CA ASN A 52 -1.35 -20.20 5.10
C ASN A 52 0.07 -19.72 4.73
N GLY A 53 0.80 -19.10 5.65
CA GLY A 53 2.15 -18.59 5.45
C GLY A 53 2.24 -17.26 4.70
N ARG A 54 1.11 -16.63 4.34
CA ARG A 54 1.08 -15.33 3.67
C ARG A 54 0.96 -14.18 4.68
N PRO A 55 1.51 -12.99 4.39
CA PRO A 55 1.29 -11.83 5.24
C PRO A 55 -0.20 -11.44 5.25
N VAL A 56 -0.71 -11.05 6.41
CA VAL A 56 -2.02 -10.41 6.60
C VAL A 56 -1.88 -8.93 6.98
N LEU A 57 -0.72 -8.57 7.55
CA LEU A 57 -0.35 -7.21 7.93
C LEU A 57 1.16 -7.03 7.80
N VAL A 58 1.61 -5.91 7.25
CA VAL A 58 3.03 -5.57 7.15
C VAL A 58 3.28 -4.15 7.63
N LEU A 59 4.04 -3.98 8.72
CA LEU A 59 4.61 -2.69 9.13
C LEU A 59 6.01 -2.58 8.55
N THR A 60 6.35 -1.46 7.90
CA THR A 60 7.61 -1.35 7.13
C THR A 60 8.13 0.07 7.04
N ASN A 61 9.47 0.20 7.03
CA ASN A 61 10.15 1.41 6.59
C ASN A 61 10.18 1.51 5.04
N LYS A 62 10.80 2.59 4.54
CA LYS A 62 10.91 2.90 3.10
C LYS A 62 11.72 1.86 2.31
N GLN A 63 12.78 1.32 2.92
CA GLN A 63 13.73 0.40 2.29
C GLN A 63 13.18 -1.02 2.17
N ARG A 64 12.19 -1.38 3.01
CA ARG A 64 11.63 -2.74 3.11
C ARG A 64 10.18 -2.86 2.64
N ILE A 65 9.59 -1.78 2.13
CA ILE A 65 8.22 -1.78 1.67
C ILE A 65 8.05 -2.84 0.56
N PRO A 66 7.11 -3.80 0.70
CA PRO A 66 6.88 -4.77 -0.36
C PRO A 66 6.27 -4.08 -1.58
N GLY A 67 6.41 -4.67 -2.75
CA GLY A 67 5.61 -4.25 -3.91
C GLY A 67 4.13 -4.58 -3.74
N PRO A 68 3.27 -4.10 -4.66
CA PRO A 68 1.85 -4.42 -4.60
C PRO A 68 1.62 -5.92 -4.84
N SER A 69 0.46 -6.40 -4.43
CA SER A 69 0.04 -7.78 -4.68
C SER A 69 -1.41 -7.84 -5.12
N ALA A 70 -1.69 -8.63 -6.15
CA ALA A 70 -3.04 -8.81 -6.69
C ALA A 70 -3.15 -10.18 -7.39
N SER A 71 -4.34 -10.79 -7.32
CA SER A 71 -4.61 -12.11 -7.91
C SER A 71 -3.64 -13.21 -7.43
N GLY A 72 -3.23 -13.15 -6.16
CA GLY A 72 -2.31 -14.09 -5.52
C GLY A 72 -0.84 -13.92 -5.94
N ARG A 73 -0.50 -12.86 -6.69
CA ARG A 73 0.85 -12.59 -7.19
C ARG A 73 1.41 -11.31 -6.56
N SER A 74 2.65 -11.39 -6.07
CA SER A 74 3.43 -10.20 -5.68
C SER A 74 4.19 -9.62 -6.87
N TYR A 75 4.30 -8.30 -6.92
CA TYR A 75 5.05 -7.56 -7.92
C TYR A 75 6.27 -6.87 -7.31
N SER A 76 7.23 -6.44 -8.13
CA SER A 76 8.33 -5.60 -7.67
C SER A 76 7.80 -4.24 -7.19
N PRO A 77 8.33 -3.64 -6.09
CA PRO A 77 7.96 -2.29 -5.69
C PRO A 77 8.25 -1.23 -6.75
N ASP A 78 9.18 -1.49 -7.67
CA ASP A 78 9.56 -0.54 -8.72
C ASP A 78 8.51 -0.39 -9.84
N ILE A 79 7.47 -1.24 -9.90
CA ILE A 79 6.40 -1.10 -10.90
C ILE A 79 5.47 0.08 -10.60
N ILE A 80 5.39 0.49 -9.33
CA ILE A 80 4.62 1.66 -8.90
C ILE A 80 5.61 2.79 -8.63
N ASP A 81 5.53 3.84 -9.45
CA ASP A 81 6.41 4.99 -9.28
C ASP A 81 6.26 5.60 -7.88
N GLY A 82 7.40 5.93 -7.28
CA GLY A 82 7.49 6.51 -5.95
C GLY A 82 7.21 5.58 -4.76
N ARG A 83 6.74 4.33 -4.94
CA ARG A 83 6.39 3.43 -3.81
C ARG A 83 7.54 3.25 -2.81
N LYS A 84 8.78 3.15 -3.29
CA LYS A 84 10.01 3.05 -2.47
C LYS A 84 10.26 4.24 -1.53
N TYR A 85 9.56 5.35 -1.69
CA TYR A 85 9.68 6.51 -0.82
C TYR A 85 8.73 6.47 0.38
N PHE A 86 7.87 5.46 0.47
CA PHE A 86 6.85 5.33 1.51
C PHE A 86 7.23 4.32 2.57
N ALA A 87 6.98 4.67 3.83
CA ALA A 87 6.87 3.73 4.94
C ALA A 87 5.38 3.50 5.21
N GLY A 88 5.02 2.46 5.96
CA GLY A 88 3.62 2.24 6.26
C GLY A 88 3.24 0.93 6.90
N LEU A 89 1.92 0.75 6.98
CA LEU A 89 1.20 -0.43 7.42
C LEU A 89 0.31 -0.90 6.27
N LEU A 90 0.56 -2.09 5.72
CA LEU A 90 -0.17 -2.63 4.57
C LEU A 90 -1.06 -3.79 5.00
N PHE A 91 -2.28 -3.83 4.46
CA PHE A 91 -3.30 -4.85 4.74
C PHE A 91 -3.34 -5.86 3.60
N PHE A 92 -3.47 -7.14 3.94
CA PHE A 92 -3.57 -8.21 2.95
C PHE A 92 -4.78 -9.11 3.23
N SER A 93 -5.42 -9.55 2.15
CA SER A 93 -6.44 -10.60 2.20
C SER A 93 -5.82 -11.98 2.44
N GLU A 94 -6.64 -12.98 2.77
CA GLU A 94 -6.19 -14.37 2.89
C GLU A 94 -5.55 -14.92 1.60
N THR A 95 -5.96 -14.41 0.43
CA THR A 95 -5.34 -14.77 -0.84
C THR A 95 -3.99 -14.12 -1.07
N GLY A 96 -3.53 -13.26 -0.17
CA GLY A 96 -2.27 -12.53 -0.26
C GLY A 96 -2.32 -11.31 -1.16
N ASP A 97 -3.51 -10.80 -1.49
CA ASP A 97 -3.68 -9.55 -2.23
C ASP A 97 -3.68 -8.36 -1.27
N GLU A 98 -3.01 -7.27 -1.64
CA GLU A 98 -3.05 -6.00 -0.91
C GLU A 98 -4.48 -5.46 -0.97
N VAL A 99 -5.04 -5.08 0.18
CA VAL A 99 -6.43 -4.60 0.33
C VAL A 99 -6.51 -3.24 1.01
N GLY A 100 -5.47 -2.43 0.83
CA GLY A 100 -5.30 -1.11 1.41
C GLY A 100 -4.16 -1.04 2.41
N GLY A 101 -4.11 0.07 3.13
CA GLY A 101 -3.06 0.34 4.10
C GLY A 101 -2.91 1.81 4.43
N LEU A 102 -2.11 2.09 5.45
CA LEU A 102 -1.61 3.42 5.77
C LEU A 102 -0.18 3.54 5.22
N ILE A 103 0.04 4.39 4.22
CA ILE A 103 1.37 4.74 3.76
C ILE A 103 1.63 6.23 3.96
N TYR A 104 2.88 6.56 4.27
CA TYR A 104 3.30 7.95 4.45
C TYR A 104 4.72 8.18 3.97
N SER A 105 4.96 9.41 3.55
CA SER A 105 6.28 9.90 3.19
C SER A 105 6.41 11.37 3.59
N GLY A 106 7.56 11.71 4.16
CA GLY A 106 8.01 13.07 4.32
C GLY A 106 9.41 13.18 3.73
N ILE A 107 9.62 14.16 2.88
CA ILE A 107 10.92 14.48 2.28
C ILE A 107 11.14 15.99 2.41
N LYS A 108 12.24 16.38 3.04
CA LYS A 108 12.76 17.74 2.99
C LYS A 108 13.81 17.79 1.89
N LYS A 109 13.62 18.63 0.87
CA LYS A 109 14.60 18.79 -0.22
C LYS A 109 15.70 19.79 0.17
N ASP A 110 15.31 20.90 0.78
CA ASP A 110 16.20 21.93 1.30
C ASP A 110 15.53 22.69 2.48
N SER A 111 16.04 23.86 2.86
CA SER A 111 15.50 24.64 3.99
C SER A 111 14.06 25.12 3.79
N ILE A 112 13.59 25.26 2.54
CA ILE A 112 12.31 25.89 2.18
C ILE A 112 11.37 24.87 1.51
N ALA A 113 11.89 23.92 0.75
CA ALA A 113 11.11 22.94 0.00
C ALA A 113 10.93 21.62 0.76
N TYR A 114 9.67 21.22 0.92
CA TYR A 114 9.29 19.94 1.50
C TYR A 114 8.19 19.26 0.67
N SER A 115 8.00 17.97 0.89
CA SER A 115 6.82 17.24 0.47
C SER A 115 6.41 16.26 1.56
N GLN A 116 5.13 16.23 1.88
CA GLN A 116 4.53 15.32 2.83
C GLN A 116 3.32 14.66 2.19
N VAL A 117 3.19 13.36 2.37
CA VAL A 117 2.09 12.53 1.87
C VAL A 117 1.71 11.56 2.97
N VAL A 118 0.42 11.44 3.23
CA VAL A 118 -0.21 10.40 4.06
C VAL A 118 -1.43 9.90 3.29
N HIS A 119 -1.57 8.59 3.20
CA HIS A 119 -2.65 7.92 2.48
C HIS A 119 -3.08 6.71 3.30
N LEU A 120 -4.31 6.73 3.82
CA LEU A 120 -4.97 5.56 4.38
C LEU A 120 -6.05 5.12 3.40
N SER A 121 -5.88 3.95 2.78
CA SER A 121 -6.82 3.41 1.80
C SER A 121 -7.47 2.11 2.22
N PHE A 122 -8.66 1.89 1.66
CA PHE A 122 -9.39 0.63 1.71
C PHE A 122 -9.76 0.23 0.30
N ASP A 123 -9.33 -0.95 -0.11
CA ASP A 123 -9.45 -1.40 -1.48
C ASP A 123 -10.71 -2.25 -1.70
N GLN A 124 -11.27 -2.17 -2.91
CA GLN A 124 -12.32 -3.09 -3.32
C GLN A 124 -11.75 -4.48 -3.59
N TRP A 125 -12.58 -5.51 -3.41
CA TRP A 125 -12.21 -6.88 -3.76
C TRP A 125 -11.60 -6.98 -5.17
N LYS A 126 -10.34 -7.44 -5.24
CA LYS A 126 -9.53 -7.57 -6.47
C LYS A 126 -9.34 -6.28 -7.26
N GLN A 127 -9.57 -5.12 -6.63
CA GLN A 127 -9.48 -3.80 -7.21
C GLN A 127 -8.71 -2.85 -6.28
N ASN A 128 -8.54 -1.60 -6.68
CA ASN A 128 -7.82 -0.60 -5.89
C ASN A 128 -8.76 0.17 -4.93
N GLN A 129 -8.29 1.27 -4.33
CA GLN A 129 -8.96 2.01 -3.26
C GLN A 129 -10.36 2.52 -3.62
N VAL A 130 -11.39 2.14 -2.85
CA VAL A 130 -12.74 2.71 -2.94
C VAL A 130 -12.98 3.83 -1.93
N ILE A 131 -12.22 3.84 -0.84
CA ILE A 131 -12.23 4.90 0.17
C ILE A 131 -10.78 5.22 0.52
N ALA A 132 -10.46 6.51 0.64
CA ALA A 132 -9.17 6.94 1.16
C ALA A 132 -9.27 8.21 2.01
N LEU A 133 -8.45 8.29 3.06
CA LEU A 133 -8.13 9.51 3.78
C LEU A 133 -6.72 9.95 3.39
N ASP A 134 -6.63 11.16 2.84
CA ASP A 134 -5.38 11.69 2.32
C ASP A 134 -4.96 12.97 3.01
N TYR A 135 -3.65 13.17 3.06
CA TYR A 135 -3.01 14.47 3.22
C TYR A 135 -1.81 14.54 2.29
N ASN A 136 -1.73 15.55 1.43
CA ASN A 136 -0.52 15.84 0.68
C ASN A 136 -0.23 17.34 0.72
N ASP A 137 1.04 17.67 0.83
CA ASP A 137 1.54 19.03 0.80
C ASP A 137 2.91 19.04 0.12
N ASN A 138 3.15 20.00 -0.75
CA ASN A 138 4.46 20.24 -1.36
C ASN A 138 4.94 21.70 -1.24
N GLY A 139 4.32 22.47 -0.34
CA GLY A 139 4.55 23.89 -0.14
C GLY A 139 3.88 24.80 -1.17
N LYS A 140 3.42 24.26 -2.32
CA LYS A 140 2.69 25.03 -3.35
C LYS A 140 1.23 24.63 -3.44
N ASN A 141 0.97 23.33 -3.48
CA ASN A 141 -0.36 22.75 -3.50
C ASN A 141 -0.51 21.89 -2.25
N ARG A 142 -1.66 22.00 -1.60
CA ARG A 142 -2.00 21.23 -0.41
C ARG A 142 -3.38 20.64 -0.56
N TYR A 143 -3.54 19.38 -0.21
CA TYR A 143 -4.86 18.77 -0.12
C TYR A 143 -4.94 17.87 1.10
N SER A 144 -6.11 17.85 1.74
CA SER A 144 -6.44 16.93 2.81
C SER A 144 -7.90 16.55 2.73
N GLY A 145 -8.26 15.27 2.91
CA GLY A 145 -9.66 14.90 2.91
C GLY A 145 -9.96 13.43 2.70
N LEU A 146 -11.25 13.14 2.73
CA LEU A 146 -11.87 11.87 2.36
C LEU A 146 -12.19 11.86 0.88
N ARG A 147 -11.87 10.76 0.22
CA ARG A 147 -12.26 10.48 -1.17
C ARG A 147 -12.98 9.15 -1.27
N VAL A 148 -13.92 9.07 -2.20
CA VAL A 148 -14.67 7.86 -2.53
C VAL A 148 -14.68 7.64 -4.03
N TRP A 149 -14.45 6.39 -4.46
CA TRP A 149 -14.45 5.99 -5.87
C TRP A 149 -15.48 4.91 -6.15
N ASP A 150 -16.10 4.97 -7.32
CA ASP A 150 -16.74 3.80 -7.95
C ASP A 150 -15.67 3.05 -8.75
N ARG A 151 -15.62 1.71 -8.63
CA ARG A 151 -14.71 0.86 -9.40
C ARG A 151 -15.43 -0.30 -10.08
N PRO A 152 -14.98 -0.74 -11.26
CA PRO A 152 -15.53 -1.92 -11.91
C PRO A 152 -15.30 -3.18 -11.07
N VAL A 153 -16.27 -4.08 -11.02
CA VAL A 153 -16.17 -5.36 -10.29
C VAL A 153 -15.57 -6.49 -11.15
N ASN A 154 -15.58 -6.32 -12.46
CA ASN A 154 -15.23 -7.34 -13.46
C ASN A 154 -13.86 -7.12 -14.11
N ILE A 155 -13.15 -6.07 -13.73
CA ILE A 155 -11.80 -5.76 -14.21
C ILE A 155 -10.90 -5.87 -12.98
N PRO A 156 -9.97 -6.83 -12.89
CA PRO A 156 -9.08 -6.93 -11.73
C PRO A 156 -7.87 -5.99 -11.82
N LEU A 157 -7.38 -5.52 -10.67
CA LEU A 157 -6.20 -4.65 -10.56
C LEU A 157 -4.94 -5.26 -11.21
N SER A 158 -4.84 -6.58 -11.24
CA SER A 158 -3.71 -7.29 -11.84
C SER A 158 -3.51 -6.99 -13.33
N ILE A 159 -4.57 -6.61 -14.07
CA ILE A 159 -4.43 -6.15 -15.47
C ILE A 159 -3.57 -4.89 -15.53
N GLN A 160 -3.87 -3.89 -14.69
CA GLN A 160 -3.10 -2.65 -14.61
C GLN A 160 -1.66 -2.92 -14.13
N LEU A 161 -1.48 -3.75 -13.09
CA LEU A 161 -0.15 -4.08 -12.58
C LEU A 161 0.72 -4.81 -13.61
N ASN A 162 0.14 -5.71 -14.42
CA ASN A 162 0.85 -6.37 -15.51
C ASN A 162 1.28 -5.38 -16.61
N GLN A 163 0.45 -4.37 -16.91
CA GLN A 163 0.83 -3.30 -17.84
C GLN A 163 1.98 -2.44 -17.29
N LEU A 164 1.93 -2.07 -16.01
CA LEU A 164 3.00 -1.32 -15.35
C LEU A 164 4.31 -2.13 -15.28
N GLU A 165 4.24 -3.41 -14.95
CA GLU A 165 5.39 -4.32 -14.98
C GLU A 165 6.00 -4.39 -16.39
N ALA A 166 5.16 -4.56 -17.42
CA ALA A 166 5.61 -4.57 -18.80
C ALA A 166 6.26 -3.23 -19.21
N MET A 167 5.72 -2.10 -18.73
CA MET A 167 6.29 -0.77 -18.98
C MET A 167 7.70 -0.65 -18.38
N VAL A 168 7.89 -1.08 -17.13
CA VAL A 168 9.21 -1.08 -16.46
C VAL A 168 10.18 -2.03 -17.16
N ALA A 169 9.74 -3.23 -17.53
CA ALA A 169 10.56 -4.20 -18.26
C ALA A 169 11.02 -3.68 -19.64
N ASN A 170 10.24 -2.80 -20.26
CA ASN A 170 10.53 -2.21 -21.57
C ASN A 170 10.99 -0.74 -21.48
N LYS A 171 11.47 -0.26 -20.32
CA LYS A 171 11.82 1.16 -20.09
C LYS A 171 12.76 1.78 -21.12
N ASN A 172 13.61 0.99 -21.77
CA ASN A 172 14.56 1.45 -22.80
C ASN A 172 13.98 1.43 -24.24
N ASN A 173 12.71 1.04 -24.41
CA ASN A 173 12.02 0.99 -25.69
C ASN A 173 10.84 1.97 -25.68
N SER A 174 11.08 3.20 -26.13
CA SER A 174 10.09 4.28 -26.13
C SER A 174 8.80 3.90 -26.81
N ARG A 175 8.85 3.29 -28.00
CA ARG A 175 7.66 2.88 -28.77
C ARG A 175 6.77 1.92 -27.98
N LYS A 176 7.35 0.92 -27.30
CA LYS A 176 6.59 0.00 -26.44
C LYS A 176 6.01 0.71 -25.23
N VAL A 177 6.82 1.53 -24.54
CA VAL A 177 6.36 2.31 -23.38
C VAL A 177 5.18 3.21 -23.77
N ASP A 178 5.25 3.90 -24.90
CA ASP A 178 4.19 4.78 -25.38
C ASP A 178 2.91 4.00 -25.71
N SER A 179 3.04 2.80 -26.30
CA SER A 179 1.88 1.93 -26.55
C SER A 179 1.20 1.47 -25.25
N ILE A 180 1.97 1.12 -24.23
CA ILE A 180 1.43 0.71 -22.92
C ILE A 180 0.80 1.91 -22.20
N ARG A 181 1.45 3.09 -22.27
CA ARG A 181 0.90 4.33 -21.71
C ARG A 181 -0.44 4.65 -22.35
N LYS A 182 -0.59 4.48 -23.66
CA LYS A 182 -1.86 4.66 -24.35
C LYS A 182 -2.93 3.70 -23.81
N LEU A 183 -2.61 2.41 -23.64
CA LEU A 183 -3.56 1.45 -23.05
C LEU A 183 -4.02 1.85 -21.64
N LEU A 184 -3.09 2.35 -20.81
CA LEU A 184 -3.39 2.82 -19.45
C LEU A 184 -4.30 4.06 -19.46
N ILE A 185 -4.06 5.00 -20.39
CA ILE A 185 -4.90 6.20 -20.58
C ILE A 185 -6.29 5.78 -21.07
N ASP A 186 -6.38 4.95 -22.11
CA ASP A 186 -7.65 4.50 -22.66
C ASP A 186 -8.48 3.75 -21.60
N ALA A 187 -7.83 2.96 -20.73
CA ALA A 187 -8.47 2.30 -19.58
C ALA A 187 -8.99 3.31 -18.54
N GLN A 188 -8.23 4.35 -18.25
CA GLN A 188 -8.67 5.44 -17.37
C GLN A 188 -9.90 6.17 -17.94
N ASP A 189 -9.90 6.47 -19.24
CA ASP A 189 -11.01 7.16 -19.92
C ASP A 189 -12.29 6.32 -19.94
N ARG A 190 -12.16 4.99 -19.99
CA ARG A 190 -13.27 4.04 -19.82
C ARG A 190 -13.70 3.85 -18.36
N GLY A 191 -13.01 4.49 -17.40
CA GLY A 191 -13.28 4.37 -15.96
C GLY A 191 -12.83 3.05 -15.33
N GLU A 192 -11.98 2.28 -16.01
CA GLU A 192 -11.54 0.95 -15.56
C GLU A 192 -10.63 1.03 -14.33
N ASN A 193 -9.96 2.17 -14.15
CA ASN A 193 -9.12 2.48 -13.00
C ASN A 193 -9.88 3.19 -11.86
N GLY A 194 -11.22 3.21 -11.93
CA GLY A 194 -12.08 3.87 -10.97
C GLY A 194 -12.32 5.35 -11.26
N ILE A 195 -13.47 5.83 -10.82
CA ILE A 195 -13.92 7.22 -10.98
C ILE A 195 -14.20 7.80 -9.60
N GLU A 196 -13.51 8.89 -9.23
CA GLU A 196 -13.77 9.59 -7.98
C GLU A 196 -15.18 10.18 -8.00
N ARG A 197 -15.99 9.84 -7.00
CA ARG A 197 -17.39 10.26 -6.88
C ARG A 197 -17.60 11.34 -5.85
N MET A 198 -16.77 11.34 -4.82
CA MET A 198 -16.89 12.28 -3.73
C MET A 198 -15.53 12.70 -3.22
N PHE A 199 -15.42 13.98 -2.90
CA PHE A 199 -14.35 14.55 -2.10
C PHE A 199 -14.96 15.36 -0.95
N ILE A 200 -14.45 15.18 0.26
CA ILE A 200 -14.76 16.01 1.44
C ILE A 200 -13.44 16.39 2.08
N GLY A 201 -13.11 17.67 2.08
CA GLY A 201 -11.85 18.11 2.65
C GLY A 201 -11.45 19.52 2.27
N SER A 202 -10.15 19.80 2.29
CA SER A 202 -9.57 21.07 1.87
C SER A 202 -8.63 20.85 0.70
N LYS A 203 -8.68 21.76 -0.28
CA LYS A 203 -7.70 21.84 -1.37
C LYS A 203 -7.25 23.28 -1.52
N ASP A 204 -5.96 23.51 -1.39
CA ASP A 204 -5.33 24.83 -1.47
C ASP A 204 -6.05 25.85 -0.57
N GLU A 205 -6.29 25.42 0.67
CA GLU A 205 -6.99 26.17 1.72
C GLU A 205 -8.49 26.41 1.48
N VAL A 206 -9.05 25.86 0.40
CA VAL A 206 -10.50 25.88 0.13
C VAL A 206 -11.15 24.63 0.72
N ALA A 207 -11.84 24.80 1.86
CA ALA A 207 -12.71 23.77 2.43
C ALA A 207 -13.91 23.52 1.50
N GLN A 208 -14.16 22.26 1.16
CA GLN A 208 -15.18 21.88 0.18
C GLN A 208 -15.66 20.43 0.26
N ILE A 209 -16.87 20.23 -0.25
CA ILE A 209 -17.47 18.95 -0.60
C ILE A 209 -17.75 18.97 -2.10
N GLN A 210 -17.33 17.94 -2.82
CA GLN A 210 -17.62 17.77 -4.24
C GLN A 210 -18.36 16.45 -4.48
N LEU A 211 -19.42 16.50 -5.29
CA LEU A 211 -20.08 15.32 -5.85
C LEU A 211 -19.83 15.30 -7.36
N LYS A 212 -19.42 14.14 -7.86
CA LYS A 212 -19.08 13.92 -9.28
C LYS A 212 -20.00 12.90 -9.91
N ASP A 213 -20.18 12.96 -11.22
CA ASP A 213 -20.95 11.97 -12.00
C ASP A 213 -20.12 10.71 -12.34
N LYS A 214 -20.71 9.80 -13.14
CA LYS A 214 -20.06 8.54 -13.55
C LYS A 214 -18.83 8.75 -14.46
N LYS A 215 -18.61 9.95 -14.96
CA LYS A 215 -17.43 10.35 -15.74
C LYS A 215 -16.43 11.17 -14.91
N GLY A 216 -16.71 11.40 -13.63
CA GLY A 216 -15.87 12.19 -12.74
C GLY A 216 -16.08 13.71 -12.87
N ILE A 217 -17.11 14.15 -13.60
CA ILE A 217 -17.43 15.57 -13.77
C ILE A 217 -18.18 16.05 -12.53
N VAL A 218 -17.73 17.15 -11.93
CA VAL A 218 -18.39 17.75 -10.74
C VAL A 218 -19.82 18.15 -11.11
N LYS A 219 -20.79 17.82 -10.26
CA LYS A 219 -22.22 18.16 -10.40
C LYS A 219 -22.74 19.03 -9.27
N ALA A 220 -22.14 18.94 -8.10
CA ALA A 220 -22.41 19.82 -6.99
C ALA A 220 -21.14 20.08 -6.19
N ARG A 221 -20.99 21.31 -5.70
CA ARG A 221 -19.88 21.73 -4.84
C ARG A 221 -20.39 22.64 -3.74
N LEU A 222 -20.18 22.26 -2.49
CA LEU A 222 -20.34 23.14 -1.31
C LEU A 222 -18.94 23.55 -0.86
N TYR A 223 -18.64 24.82 -0.74
CA TYR A 223 -17.30 25.29 -0.37
C TYR A 223 -17.33 26.64 0.36
N VAL A 224 -16.20 27.00 0.98
CA VAL A 224 -15.96 28.35 1.50
C VAL A 224 -15.07 29.08 0.51
N ASP A 225 -15.55 30.20 -0.02
CA ASP A 225 -14.80 31.03 -0.95
C ASP A 225 -13.57 31.65 -0.26
N ASN A 226 -12.38 31.46 -0.81
CA ASN A 226 -11.14 31.90 -0.18
C ASN A 226 -10.88 33.41 -0.28
N THR A 227 -11.60 34.13 -1.13
CA THR A 227 -11.44 35.59 -1.29
C THR A 227 -12.42 36.38 -0.41
N THR A 228 -13.64 35.87 -0.28
CA THR A 228 -14.75 36.52 0.43
C THR A 228 -15.07 35.88 1.77
N ASN A 229 -14.55 34.68 2.03
CA ASN A 229 -14.88 33.84 3.18
C ASN A 229 -16.37 33.46 3.27
N ALA A 230 -17.11 33.58 2.18
CA ALA A 230 -18.53 33.28 2.11
C ALA A 230 -18.77 31.78 1.82
N ALA A 231 -19.81 31.21 2.41
CA ALA A 231 -20.28 29.88 2.03
C ALA A 231 -20.90 29.92 0.62
N ARG A 232 -20.56 28.94 -0.22
CA ARG A 232 -21.04 28.82 -1.60
C ARG A 232 -21.49 27.40 -1.89
N LEU A 233 -22.64 27.26 -2.55
CA LEU A 233 -23.13 26.02 -3.12
C LEU A 233 -23.35 26.21 -4.62
N GLU A 234 -22.66 25.45 -5.45
CA GLU A 234 -22.75 25.49 -6.91
C GLU A 234 -23.25 24.15 -7.47
N PHE A 235 -24.05 24.25 -8.53
CA PHE A 235 -24.48 23.11 -9.35
C PHE A 235 -23.97 23.27 -10.77
N TYR A 236 -23.56 22.16 -11.39
CA TYR A 236 -22.90 22.18 -12.70
C TYR A 236 -23.64 21.31 -13.73
N ASN A 237 -23.60 21.72 -15.00
CA ASN A 237 -24.17 20.95 -16.12
C ASN A 237 -23.24 19.81 -16.60
N GLU A 238 -23.56 19.23 -17.76
CA GLU A 238 -22.77 18.18 -18.42
C GLU A 238 -21.39 18.65 -18.89
N ASN A 239 -21.22 19.93 -19.18
CA ASN A 239 -19.97 20.53 -19.62
C ASN A 239 -19.11 21.04 -18.45
N GLY A 240 -19.60 20.94 -17.21
CA GLY A 240 -18.92 21.47 -16.03
C GLY A 240 -19.11 22.97 -15.82
N GLU A 241 -20.12 23.57 -16.45
CA GLU A 241 -20.47 24.99 -16.28
C GLU A 241 -21.48 25.16 -15.14
N VAL A 242 -21.33 26.23 -14.35
CA VAL A 242 -22.25 26.53 -13.24
C VAL A 242 -23.62 26.91 -13.81
N ILE A 243 -24.66 26.18 -13.41
CA ILE A 243 -26.06 26.45 -13.78
C ILE A 243 -26.87 27.08 -12.64
N ASN A 244 -26.39 26.98 -11.40
CA ASN A 244 -27.02 27.61 -10.25
C ASN A 244 -26.01 27.77 -9.12
N SER A 245 -26.16 28.84 -8.33
CA SER A 245 -25.29 29.13 -7.19
C SER A 245 -26.07 29.76 -6.01
N PHE A 246 -25.64 29.46 -4.79
CA PHE A 246 -26.22 29.98 -3.55
C PHE A 246 -25.13 30.38 -2.54
N PRO A 247 -25.30 31.49 -1.79
CA PRO A 247 -26.25 32.57 -2.08
C PRO A 247 -25.93 33.21 -3.44
N LYS A 248 -26.92 33.88 -4.04
CA LYS A 248 -26.74 34.62 -5.29
C LYS A 248 -25.74 35.76 -5.14
#